data_AF-L7L6C4-F1
#
_entry.id   AF-L7L6C4-F1
#
_cell.length_a   1.000
_cell.length_b   1.000
_cell.length_c   1.000
_cell.angle_alpha   90.00
_cell.angle_beta   90.00
_cell.angle_gamma   90.00
#
_symmetry.space_group_name_H-M   'P 1'
#
loop_
_entity.id
_entity.type
_entity.pdbx_description
1 polymer ?
#
loop_
_entity_poly.entity_id
_entity_poly.type
_entity_poly.pdbx_seq_one_letter_code
_entity_poly.pdbx_strand_id
1 'polypeptide(L)'
;MTYPQGPHVQGPQPHRFGGHSPTPGDNPPIPQAAGPAPADHVRRLIGWGDNPPSPRERLALQQAGIFEDSLQRLLVWRRSVLIIVMPAALVTLTLSLATSIRDTVTDSEQFTGFGLLVRWLSLLSLLVLPIGIAVAIARWTQIRQSTRVLFGSWLVATTVPLVTSLLPLSWIFDFEAAVGSVLDAEGVRVTRNEMEMLTQSLTHSYSMYAVVILAVMLLPVIIGLAGGVLRGARRIKGLYPAAVAPGWFVIVVAPFASIVMLTMFAVISPALGDGLLLVGVFVLASAPLVHLYYRRGYTRLSTPAEAAPFLFKTSVMAVILSGVGGLLIVVYAFTAEPYGRSILGGGDDSDKWFSYMQAAEIAVSAFARYHVTSVVLCFFFATVVFREWREATSMSALAKQTHDAEMRGLSVFDEKLSAATPAQAMPPHPAPQQYSAPQQYPAPQQYPAPQQYPAPPQYPVPPTGPASAPGRESGAHGWSPQPNRSAQQ
;
A
#
# COMPACT_ATOMS: atom_id res chain seq x y z
N MET A 1 -36.68 17.39 54.48
CA MET A 1 -36.90 17.00 53.06
C MET A 1 -36.81 15.49 52.99
N THR A 2 -37.96 14.85 52.85
CA THR A 2 -38.16 13.40 52.97
C THR A 2 -38.32 12.86 51.55
N TYR A 3 -37.42 11.99 51.09
CA TYR A 3 -37.54 11.37 49.77
C TYR A 3 -38.64 10.30 49.77
N PRO A 4 -39.51 10.26 48.74
CA PRO A 4 -40.51 9.22 48.61
C PRO A 4 -39.84 7.89 48.22
N GLN A 5 -40.15 6.83 48.97
CA GLN A 5 -39.78 5.46 48.62
C GLN A 5 -40.54 5.02 47.36
N GLY A 6 -39.80 4.68 46.31
CA GLY A 6 -40.35 4.14 45.07
C GLY A 6 -40.84 2.68 45.24
N PRO A 7 -41.73 2.21 44.35
CA PRO A 7 -42.36 0.90 44.44
C PRO A 7 -41.34 -0.24 44.28
N HIS A 8 -41.45 -1.22 45.18
CA HIS A 8 -40.73 -2.49 45.11
C HIS A 8 -41.06 -3.23 43.80
N VAL A 9 -40.10 -3.27 42.88
CA VAL A 9 -40.16 -4.17 41.71
C VAL A 9 -39.93 -5.59 42.21
N GLN A 10 -40.98 -6.42 42.17
CA GLN A 10 -40.86 -7.87 42.38
C GLN A 10 -39.95 -8.46 41.31
N GLY A 11 -38.83 -9.03 41.74
CA GLY A 11 -37.93 -9.74 40.85
C GLY A 11 -38.60 -10.97 40.22
N PRO A 12 -38.23 -11.35 38.98
CA PRO A 12 -38.77 -12.53 38.32
C PRO A 12 -38.49 -13.78 39.16
N GLN A 13 -39.53 -14.59 39.37
CA GLN A 13 -39.40 -15.84 40.11
C GLN A 13 -38.43 -16.79 39.40
N PRO A 14 -37.59 -17.52 40.16
CA PRO A 14 -36.69 -18.51 39.59
C PRO A 14 -37.51 -19.68 39.03
N HIS A 15 -37.62 -19.74 37.70
CA HIS A 15 -38.10 -20.94 37.02
C HIS A 15 -37.15 -22.09 37.34
N ARG A 16 -37.68 -23.05 38.09
CA ARG A 16 -37.03 -24.32 38.44
C ARG A 16 -36.89 -25.15 37.15
N PHE A 17 -35.78 -24.98 36.44
CA PHE A 17 -35.44 -25.83 35.30
C PHE A 17 -35.28 -27.27 35.79
N GLY A 18 -36.19 -28.14 35.36
CA GLY A 18 -36.11 -29.58 35.60
C GLY A 18 -34.81 -30.12 35.02
N GLY A 19 -34.09 -30.90 35.83
CA GLY A 19 -32.80 -31.48 35.47
C GLY A 19 -32.93 -32.46 34.32
N HIS A 20 -32.49 -32.04 33.14
CA HIS A 20 -31.94 -32.94 32.14
C HIS A 20 -30.45 -32.61 32.08
N SER A 21 -29.64 -33.42 32.74
CA SER A 21 -28.19 -33.36 32.59
C SER A 21 -27.87 -33.67 31.12
N PRO A 22 -27.34 -32.72 30.34
CA PRO A 22 -27.00 -33.00 28.96
C PRO A 22 -26.00 -34.16 28.93
N THR A 23 -26.33 -35.17 28.12
CA THR A 23 -25.47 -36.32 27.86
C THR A 23 -24.09 -35.81 27.42
N PRO A 24 -22.98 -36.27 28.04
CA PRO A 24 -21.63 -35.91 27.63
C PRO A 24 -21.37 -36.49 26.22
N GLY A 25 -21.71 -35.71 25.20
CA GLY A 25 -21.67 -36.15 23.79
C GLY A 25 -22.42 -35.21 22.85
N ASP A 26 -23.46 -34.53 23.34
CA ASP A 26 -24.29 -33.62 22.53
C ASP A 26 -23.82 -32.17 22.66
N ASN A 27 -22.58 -31.88 22.25
CA ASN A 27 -22.24 -30.50 21.94
C ASN A 27 -22.97 -30.15 20.63
N PRO A 28 -24.00 -29.27 20.65
CA PRO A 28 -24.64 -28.86 19.42
C PRO A 28 -23.55 -28.33 18.47
N PRO A 29 -23.59 -28.69 17.18
CA PRO A 29 -22.62 -28.19 16.21
C PRO A 29 -22.60 -26.67 16.34
N ILE A 30 -21.45 -26.12 16.74
CA ILE A 30 -21.29 -24.67 16.91
C ILE A 30 -21.75 -24.06 15.59
N PRO A 31 -22.78 -23.18 15.59
CA PRO A 31 -23.28 -22.58 14.37
C PRO A 31 -22.10 -22.01 13.60
N GLN A 32 -21.87 -22.50 12.38
CA GLN A 32 -20.75 -22.04 11.59
C GLN A 32 -20.96 -20.54 11.34
N ALA A 33 -20.17 -19.72 12.02
CA ALA A 33 -20.26 -18.28 11.90
C ALA A 33 -20.13 -17.88 10.42
N ALA A 34 -21.01 -16.99 9.95
CA ALA A 34 -21.01 -16.56 8.57
C ALA A 34 -19.65 -15.96 8.17
N GLY A 35 -19.14 -16.41 7.01
CA GLY A 35 -17.95 -15.83 6.39
C GLY A 35 -18.22 -14.46 5.75
N PRO A 36 -17.17 -13.73 5.32
CA PRO A 36 -17.36 -12.52 4.52
C PRO A 36 -18.01 -12.86 3.17
N ALA A 37 -18.92 -12.02 2.70
CA ALA A 37 -19.48 -12.14 1.35
C ALA A 37 -18.47 -11.62 0.31
N PRO A 38 -18.54 -12.04 -0.98
CA PRO A 38 -17.70 -11.50 -2.04
C PRO A 38 -17.75 -9.97 -2.15
N ALA A 39 -18.93 -9.37 -1.93
CA ALA A 39 -19.11 -7.92 -1.91
C ALA A 39 -18.31 -7.22 -0.80
N ASP A 40 -18.08 -7.88 0.34
CA ASP A 40 -17.29 -7.32 1.44
C ASP A 40 -15.82 -7.20 1.03
N HIS A 41 -15.30 -8.15 0.25
CA HIS A 41 -13.94 -8.06 -0.28
C HIS A 41 -13.78 -6.83 -1.18
N VAL A 42 -14.75 -6.58 -2.06
CA VAL A 42 -14.73 -5.43 -2.98
C VAL A 42 -14.87 -4.11 -2.23
N ARG A 43 -15.78 -4.03 -1.25
CA ARG A 43 -15.92 -2.83 -0.39
C ARG A 43 -14.63 -2.52 0.36
N ARG A 44 -13.98 -3.55 0.92
CA ARG A 44 -12.67 -3.43 1.58
C ARG A 44 -11.58 -3.00 0.60
N LEU A 45 -11.59 -3.50 -0.64
CA LEU A 45 -10.66 -3.08 -1.68
C LEU A 45 -10.85 -1.62 -2.05
N ILE A 46 -12.07 -1.11 -2.16
CA ILE A 46 -12.29 0.31 -2.48
C ILE A 46 -11.89 1.19 -1.29
N GLY A 47 -12.06 0.66 -0.07
CA GLY A 47 -11.71 1.36 1.17
C GLY A 47 -12.76 2.38 1.59
N TRP A 48 -13.99 2.23 1.12
CA TRP A 48 -15.13 3.05 1.52
C TRP A 48 -15.83 2.46 2.74
N GLY A 49 -16.19 3.33 3.68
CA GLY A 49 -16.95 3.00 4.89
C GLY A 49 -16.19 2.24 5.97
N ASP A 50 -16.88 2.01 7.09
CA ASP A 50 -16.45 1.07 8.11
C ASP A 50 -16.56 -0.35 7.56
N ASN A 51 -15.44 -1.05 7.53
CA ASN A 51 -15.37 -2.42 7.03
C ASN A 51 -15.09 -3.37 8.22
N PRO A 52 -16.10 -3.68 9.04
CA PRO A 52 -15.90 -4.53 10.21
C PRO A 52 -15.53 -5.98 9.80
N PRO A 53 -14.78 -6.69 10.66
CA PRO A 53 -14.59 -8.14 10.54
C PRO A 53 -15.93 -8.87 10.55
N SER A 54 -16.07 -9.92 9.71
CA SER A 54 -17.22 -10.82 9.84
C SER A 54 -17.13 -11.61 11.16
N PRO A 55 -18.24 -12.20 11.66
CA PRO A 55 -18.21 -12.98 12.90
C PRO A 55 -17.17 -14.12 12.89
N ARG A 56 -17.03 -14.81 11.75
CA ARG A 56 -16.00 -15.86 11.57
C ARG A 56 -14.58 -15.30 11.59
N GLU A 57 -14.35 -14.16 10.94
CA GLU A 57 -13.04 -13.50 10.93
C GLU A 57 -12.66 -13.00 12.32
N ARG A 58 -13.61 -12.41 13.04
CA ARG A 58 -13.41 -11.95 14.42
C ARG A 58 -13.04 -13.11 15.34
N LEU A 59 -13.77 -14.23 15.26
CA LEU A 59 -13.48 -15.43 16.05
C LEU A 59 -12.08 -16.00 15.74
N ALA A 60 -11.70 -16.08 14.45
CA ALA A 60 -10.37 -16.54 14.05
C ALA A 60 -9.25 -15.61 14.56
N LEU A 61 -9.48 -14.30 14.58
CA LEU A 61 -8.51 -13.32 15.11
C LEU A 61 -8.42 -13.37 16.63
N GLN A 62 -9.54 -13.53 17.33
CA GLN A 62 -9.57 -13.71 18.78
C GLN A 62 -8.84 -15.00 19.20
N GLN A 63 -9.03 -16.10 18.46
CA GLN A 63 -8.26 -17.34 18.66
C GLN A 63 -6.76 -17.15 18.43
N ALA A 64 -6.35 -16.22 17.57
CA ALA A 64 -4.96 -15.83 17.37
C ALA A 64 -4.44 -14.81 18.41
N GLY A 65 -5.24 -14.47 19.43
CA GLY A 65 -4.88 -13.50 20.48
C GLY A 65 -4.98 -12.04 20.06
N ILE A 66 -5.71 -11.73 18.99
CA ILE A 66 -5.84 -10.38 18.44
C ILE A 66 -7.21 -9.81 18.84
N PHE A 67 -7.25 -9.04 19.93
CA PHE A 67 -8.48 -8.48 20.48
C PHE A 67 -8.77 -7.04 20.03
N GLU A 68 -7.74 -6.30 19.61
CA GLU A 68 -7.84 -4.89 19.23
C GLU A 68 -8.61 -4.70 17.91
N ASP A 69 -9.76 -4.02 17.94
CA ASP A 69 -10.67 -3.88 16.80
C ASP A 69 -10.00 -3.19 15.59
N SER A 70 -9.19 -2.16 15.83
CA SER A 70 -8.43 -1.45 14.79
C SER A 70 -7.49 -2.38 14.02
N LEU A 71 -6.81 -3.28 14.75
CA LEU A 71 -5.91 -4.27 14.18
C LEU A 71 -6.68 -5.38 13.46
N GLN A 72 -7.83 -5.80 13.98
CA GLN A 72 -8.70 -6.75 13.30
C GLN A 72 -9.17 -6.19 11.95
N ARG A 73 -9.67 -4.95 11.92
CA ARG A 73 -10.07 -4.25 10.67
C ARG A 73 -8.92 -4.17 9.66
N LEU A 74 -7.70 -3.88 10.12
CA LEU A 74 -6.51 -3.81 9.27
C LEU A 74 -6.18 -5.17 8.64
N LEU A 75 -6.17 -6.25 9.43
CA LEU A 75 -5.81 -7.59 8.94
C LEU A 75 -6.84 -8.15 7.98
N VAL A 76 -8.12 -7.93 8.29
CA VAL A 76 -9.23 -8.33 7.44
C VAL A 76 -9.21 -7.56 6.12
N TRP A 77 -8.95 -6.24 6.16
CA TRP A 77 -8.73 -5.44 4.96
C TRP A 77 -7.58 -5.99 4.11
N ARG A 78 -6.42 -6.23 4.73
CA ARG A 78 -5.25 -6.80 4.05
C ARG A 78 -5.59 -8.12 3.36
N ARG A 79 -6.24 -9.04 4.07
CA ARG A 79 -6.65 -10.34 3.53
C ARG A 79 -7.56 -10.15 2.31
N SER A 80 -8.56 -9.29 2.42
CA SER A 80 -9.50 -9.04 1.32
C SER A 80 -8.84 -8.41 0.10
N VAL A 81 -7.93 -7.45 0.28
CA VAL A 81 -7.16 -6.86 -0.82
C VAL A 81 -6.31 -7.92 -1.51
N LEU A 82 -5.57 -8.73 -0.74
CA LEU A 82 -4.70 -9.77 -1.29
C LEU A 82 -5.49 -10.83 -2.07
N ILE A 83 -6.68 -11.22 -1.59
CA ILE A 83 -7.57 -12.16 -2.29
C ILE A 83 -7.98 -11.63 -3.67
N ILE A 84 -8.32 -10.34 -3.78
CA ILE A 84 -8.73 -9.75 -5.07
C ILE A 84 -7.52 -9.52 -5.99
N VAL A 85 -6.36 -9.19 -5.42
CA VAL A 85 -5.16 -8.91 -6.19
C VAL A 85 -4.49 -10.18 -6.70
N MET A 86 -4.69 -11.33 -6.04
CA MET A 86 -4.09 -12.61 -6.45
C MET A 86 -4.43 -13.01 -7.90
N PRO A 87 -5.71 -13.01 -8.34
CA PRO A 87 -6.05 -13.24 -9.75
C PRO A 87 -5.35 -12.26 -10.71
N ALA A 88 -5.29 -10.97 -10.37
CA ALA A 88 -4.62 -9.97 -11.20
C ALA A 88 -3.10 -10.25 -11.32
N ALA A 89 -2.46 -10.62 -10.22
CA ALA A 89 -1.04 -11.00 -10.22
C ALA A 89 -0.78 -12.26 -11.06
N LEU A 90 -1.70 -13.26 -11.00
CA LEU A 90 -1.62 -14.46 -11.83
C LEU A 90 -1.83 -14.15 -13.31
N VAL A 91 -2.81 -13.32 -13.66
CA VAL A 91 -3.03 -12.88 -15.05
C VAL A 91 -1.81 -12.14 -15.58
N THR A 92 -1.23 -11.24 -14.78
CA THR A 92 0.01 -10.54 -15.15
C THR A 92 1.13 -11.54 -15.44
N LEU A 93 1.36 -12.50 -14.55
CA LEU A 93 2.38 -13.53 -14.74
C LEU A 93 2.15 -14.35 -16.01
N THR A 94 0.92 -14.78 -16.27
CA THR A 94 0.58 -15.56 -17.46
C THR A 94 0.79 -14.76 -18.75
N LEU A 95 0.37 -13.49 -18.77
CA LEU A 95 0.57 -12.61 -19.93
C LEU A 95 2.05 -12.33 -20.17
N SER A 96 2.81 -11.95 -19.13
CA SER A 96 4.25 -11.72 -19.23
C SER A 96 5.02 -12.98 -19.65
N LEU A 97 4.59 -14.16 -19.21
CA LEU A 97 5.19 -15.43 -19.62
C LEU A 97 4.88 -15.72 -21.10
N ALA A 98 3.63 -15.52 -21.54
CA ALA A 98 3.24 -15.74 -22.92
C ALA A 98 3.96 -14.79 -23.89
N THR A 99 4.03 -13.51 -23.56
CA THR A 99 4.79 -12.51 -24.34
C THR A 99 6.26 -12.87 -24.37
N SER A 100 6.85 -13.20 -23.21
CA SER A 100 8.27 -13.52 -23.18
C SER A 100 8.62 -14.80 -23.91
N ILE A 101 7.78 -15.84 -23.90
CA ILE A 101 8.00 -17.06 -24.68
C ILE A 101 7.92 -16.73 -26.17
N ARG A 102 6.90 -15.98 -26.60
CA ARG A 102 6.72 -15.58 -28.01
C ARG A 102 7.96 -14.85 -28.52
N ASP A 103 8.36 -13.79 -27.83
CA ASP A 103 9.50 -12.96 -28.23
C ASP A 103 10.83 -13.72 -28.15
N THR A 104 10.99 -14.67 -27.21
CA THR A 104 12.23 -15.46 -27.14
C THR A 104 12.33 -16.41 -28.32
N VAL A 105 11.20 -16.93 -28.82
CA VAL A 105 11.19 -17.81 -30.00
C VAL A 105 11.42 -17.01 -31.27
N THR A 106 10.86 -15.81 -31.40
CA THR A 106 11.00 -14.99 -32.62
C THR A 106 12.30 -14.21 -32.68
N ASP A 107 12.80 -13.68 -31.55
CA ASP A 107 13.83 -12.64 -31.53
C ASP A 107 15.06 -13.02 -30.68
N SER A 108 15.31 -14.32 -30.47
CA SER A 108 16.46 -14.77 -29.64
C SER A 108 17.81 -14.20 -30.09
N GLU A 109 17.98 -13.94 -31.39
CA GLU A 109 19.23 -13.42 -31.97
C GLU A 109 19.50 -11.95 -31.58
N GLN A 110 18.48 -11.20 -31.15
CA GLN A 110 18.64 -9.79 -30.77
C GLN A 110 19.18 -9.62 -29.33
N PHE A 111 19.23 -10.70 -28.54
CA PHE A 111 19.65 -10.66 -27.15
C PHE A 111 21.03 -11.28 -26.97
N THR A 112 21.88 -10.63 -26.16
CA THR A 112 23.11 -11.27 -25.70
C THR A 112 22.78 -12.42 -24.74
N GLY A 113 23.72 -13.35 -24.50
CA GLY A 113 23.54 -14.39 -23.48
C GLY A 113 23.26 -13.84 -22.07
N PHE A 114 23.84 -12.68 -21.74
CA PHE A 114 23.53 -11.97 -20.49
C PHE A 114 22.14 -11.33 -20.53
N GLY A 115 21.72 -10.76 -21.66
CA GLY A 115 20.38 -10.24 -21.88
C GLY A 115 19.29 -11.29 -21.67
N LEU A 116 19.49 -12.51 -22.20
CA LEU A 116 18.60 -13.64 -21.95
C LEU A 116 18.50 -13.97 -20.46
N LEU A 117 19.62 -14.00 -19.73
CA LEU A 117 19.62 -14.22 -18.27
C LEU A 117 18.81 -13.13 -17.54
N VAL A 118 19.03 -11.85 -17.87
CA VAL A 118 18.31 -10.71 -17.28
C VAL A 118 16.82 -10.78 -17.56
N ARG A 119 16.44 -11.19 -18.78
CA ARG A 119 15.04 -11.40 -19.18
C ARG A 119 14.37 -12.49 -18.32
N TRP A 120 15.01 -13.65 -18.19
CA TRP A 120 14.51 -14.74 -17.34
C TRP A 120 14.47 -14.37 -15.86
N LEU A 121 15.49 -13.65 -15.36
CA LEU A 121 15.51 -13.16 -13.98
C LEU A 121 14.32 -12.23 -13.69
N SER A 122 13.96 -11.38 -14.65
CA SER A 122 12.81 -10.49 -14.54
C SER A 122 11.50 -11.27 -14.45
N LEU A 123 11.31 -12.33 -15.25
CA LEU A 123 10.17 -13.24 -15.15
C LEU A 123 10.11 -13.99 -13.82
N LEU A 124 11.25 -14.53 -13.35
CA LEU A 124 11.33 -15.21 -12.07
C LEU A 124 10.98 -14.26 -10.92
N SER A 125 11.39 -12.99 -10.99
CA SER A 125 11.03 -12.00 -9.99
C SER A 125 9.51 -11.73 -9.95
N LEU A 126 8.84 -11.81 -11.10
CA LEU A 126 7.38 -11.64 -11.21
C LEU A 126 6.64 -12.82 -10.56
N LEU A 127 7.16 -14.04 -10.65
CA LEU A 127 6.61 -15.25 -10.01
C LEU A 127 6.65 -15.18 -8.48
N VAL A 128 7.65 -14.51 -7.90
CA VAL A 128 7.80 -14.40 -6.45
C VAL A 128 6.61 -13.68 -5.80
N LEU A 129 6.00 -12.71 -6.50
CA LEU A 129 4.89 -11.92 -5.99
C LEU A 129 3.61 -12.74 -5.72
N PRO A 130 3.02 -13.48 -6.67
CA PRO A 130 1.82 -14.30 -6.42
C PRO A 130 2.09 -15.41 -5.38
N ILE A 131 3.29 -15.98 -5.33
CA ILE A 131 3.67 -16.94 -4.27
C ILE A 131 3.61 -16.26 -2.90
N GLY A 132 4.20 -15.07 -2.77
CA GLY A 132 4.18 -14.30 -1.53
C GLY A 132 2.76 -13.90 -1.10
N ILE A 133 1.91 -13.51 -2.06
CA ILE A 133 0.48 -13.22 -1.83
C ILE A 133 -0.24 -14.47 -1.32
N ALA A 134 -0.07 -15.63 -1.98
CA ALA A 134 -0.71 -16.87 -1.58
C ALA A 134 -0.33 -17.30 -0.16
N VAL A 135 0.96 -17.25 0.19
CA VAL A 135 1.45 -17.54 1.54
C VAL A 135 0.90 -16.54 2.56
N ALA A 136 0.84 -15.24 2.21
CA ALA A 136 0.29 -14.21 3.07
C ALA A 136 -1.22 -14.37 3.31
N ILE A 137 -1.99 -14.83 2.32
CA ILE A 137 -3.41 -15.17 2.46
C ILE A 137 -3.57 -16.42 3.35
N ALA A 138 -2.76 -17.46 3.14
CA ALA A 138 -2.84 -18.69 3.92
C ALA A 138 -2.48 -18.46 5.40
N ARG A 139 -1.48 -17.61 5.68
CA ARG A 139 -1.00 -17.29 7.03
C ARG A 139 -1.47 -15.93 7.54
N TRP A 140 -2.65 -15.48 7.11
CA TRP A 140 -3.12 -14.11 7.38
C TRP A 140 -3.29 -13.77 8.87
N THR A 141 -3.54 -14.75 9.74
CA THR A 141 -3.60 -14.57 11.21
C THR A 141 -2.23 -14.43 11.86
N GLN A 142 -1.18 -14.96 11.22
CA GLN A 142 0.21 -14.88 11.70
C GLN A 142 0.88 -13.62 11.14
N ILE A 143 0.62 -12.47 11.78
CA ILE A 143 1.02 -11.14 11.29
C ILE A 143 2.52 -11.08 10.95
N ARG A 144 3.39 -11.52 11.87
CA ARG A 144 4.85 -11.40 11.70
C ARG A 144 5.37 -12.18 10.49
N GLN A 145 4.96 -13.44 10.34
CA GLN A 145 5.45 -14.29 9.26
C GLN A 145 4.89 -13.83 7.92
N SER A 146 3.58 -13.60 7.85
CA SER A 146 2.93 -13.20 6.61
C SER A 146 3.42 -11.83 6.11
N THR A 147 3.70 -10.87 7.01
CA THR A 147 4.27 -9.56 6.63
C THR A 147 5.70 -9.68 6.12
N ARG A 148 6.55 -10.52 6.75
CA ARG A 148 7.93 -10.74 6.26
C ARG A 148 7.96 -11.37 4.88
N VAL A 149 7.14 -12.40 4.66
CA VAL A 149 7.04 -13.06 3.35
C VAL A 149 6.54 -12.08 2.30
N LEU A 150 5.46 -11.35 2.59
CA LEU A 150 4.89 -10.39 1.64
C LEU A 150 5.87 -9.24 1.33
N PHE A 151 6.58 -8.73 2.34
CA PHE A 151 7.59 -7.69 2.16
C PHE A 151 8.75 -8.21 1.31
N GLY A 152 9.29 -9.40 1.59
CA GLY A 152 10.36 -10.00 0.80
C GLY A 152 9.95 -10.23 -0.65
N SER A 153 8.74 -10.76 -0.89
CA SER A 153 8.25 -10.99 -2.25
C SER A 153 8.03 -9.69 -3.02
N TRP A 154 7.47 -8.67 -2.34
CA TRP A 154 7.29 -7.33 -2.92
C TRP A 154 8.63 -6.68 -3.24
N LEU A 155 9.62 -6.81 -2.35
CA LEU A 155 10.94 -6.22 -2.51
C LEU A 155 11.64 -6.82 -3.73
N VAL A 156 11.62 -8.15 -3.89
CA VAL A 156 12.21 -8.82 -5.06
C VAL A 156 11.50 -8.41 -6.34
N ALA A 157 10.16 -8.49 -6.38
CA ALA A 157 9.36 -8.16 -7.57
C ALA A 157 9.45 -6.69 -7.98
N THR A 158 9.81 -5.79 -7.06
CA THR A 158 9.96 -4.35 -7.32
C THR A 158 11.41 -3.99 -7.65
N THR A 159 12.37 -4.51 -6.88
CA THR A 159 13.79 -4.14 -7.01
C THR A 159 14.43 -4.76 -8.24
N VAL A 160 14.10 -6.01 -8.59
CA VAL A 160 14.72 -6.67 -9.75
C VAL A 160 14.48 -5.89 -11.04
N PRO A 161 13.24 -5.54 -11.43
CA PRO A 161 13.00 -4.71 -12.63
C PRO A 161 13.69 -3.34 -12.60
N LEU A 162 13.83 -2.72 -11.42
CA LEU A 162 14.51 -1.44 -11.28
C LEU A 162 16.02 -1.56 -11.41
N VAL A 163 16.62 -2.64 -10.92
CA VAL A 163 18.06 -2.88 -11.05
C VAL A 163 18.39 -3.32 -12.48
N THR A 164 17.55 -4.14 -13.10
CA THR A 164 17.77 -4.58 -14.49
C THR A 164 17.64 -3.43 -15.48
N SER A 165 16.81 -2.41 -15.19
CA SER A 165 16.71 -1.22 -16.03
C SER A 165 17.89 -0.25 -15.90
N LEU A 166 18.75 -0.40 -14.90
CA LEU A 166 19.99 0.36 -14.76
C LEU A 166 21.15 -0.26 -15.55
N LEU A 167 20.97 -1.46 -16.10
CA LEU A 167 22.01 -2.12 -16.88
C LEU A 167 22.16 -1.43 -18.25
N PRO A 168 23.39 -1.25 -18.75
CA PRO A 168 23.61 -0.72 -20.09
C PRO A 168 22.89 -1.55 -21.15
N LEU A 169 22.22 -0.89 -22.08
CA LEU A 169 21.45 -1.59 -23.12
C LEU A 169 22.33 -2.52 -23.98
N SER A 170 23.60 -2.17 -24.20
CA SER A 170 24.56 -3.03 -24.93
C SER A 170 24.92 -4.32 -24.20
N TRP A 171 24.61 -4.43 -22.90
CA TRP A 171 24.75 -5.68 -22.19
C TRP A 171 23.54 -6.59 -22.41
N ILE A 172 22.38 -6.01 -22.73
CA ILE A 172 21.11 -6.74 -22.90
C ILE A 172 20.89 -7.10 -24.37
N PHE A 173 21.09 -6.15 -25.27
CA PHE A 173 20.82 -6.25 -26.70
C PHE A 173 22.10 -6.37 -27.51
N ASP A 174 22.09 -7.28 -28.47
CA ASP A 174 23.10 -7.36 -29.52
C ASP A 174 22.63 -6.51 -30.70
N PHE A 175 23.00 -5.23 -30.68
CA PHE A 175 22.55 -4.27 -31.70
C PHE A 175 23.10 -4.62 -33.09
N GLU A 176 24.28 -5.24 -33.19
CA GLU A 176 24.87 -5.63 -34.47
C GLU A 176 24.05 -6.77 -35.10
N ALA A 177 23.71 -7.78 -34.30
CA ALA A 177 22.84 -8.88 -34.74
C ALA A 177 21.42 -8.37 -35.09
N ALA A 178 20.87 -7.46 -34.29
CA ALA A 178 19.55 -6.89 -34.54
C ALA A 178 19.50 -6.04 -35.83
N VAL A 179 20.52 -5.22 -36.09
CA VAL A 179 20.59 -4.45 -37.35
C VAL A 179 20.84 -5.37 -38.54
N GLY A 180 21.69 -6.39 -38.39
CA GLY A 180 21.96 -7.38 -39.43
C GLY A 180 20.68 -8.10 -39.89
N SER A 181 19.84 -8.57 -38.96
CA SER A 181 18.61 -9.27 -39.30
C SER A 181 17.59 -8.38 -40.04
N VAL A 182 17.53 -7.09 -39.73
CA VAL A 182 16.68 -6.12 -40.45
C VAL A 182 17.18 -5.92 -41.88
N LEU A 183 18.49 -5.73 -42.07
CA LEU A 183 19.07 -5.53 -43.40
C LEU A 183 18.95 -6.78 -44.28
N ASP A 184 19.13 -7.95 -43.70
CA ASP A 184 18.94 -9.23 -44.38
C ASP A 184 17.47 -9.43 -44.80
N ALA A 185 16.52 -9.04 -43.94
CA ALA A 185 15.09 -9.09 -44.25
C ALA A 185 14.70 -8.12 -45.38
N GLU A 186 15.31 -6.94 -45.44
CA GLU A 186 15.10 -5.97 -46.52
C GLU A 186 15.91 -6.27 -47.80
N GLY A 187 16.83 -7.25 -47.76
CA GLY A 187 17.67 -7.64 -48.89
C GLY A 187 18.68 -6.57 -49.32
N VAL A 188 19.03 -5.64 -48.43
CA VAL A 188 19.88 -4.49 -48.76
C VAL A 188 21.36 -4.91 -48.74
N ARG A 189 21.99 -4.94 -49.92
CA ARG A 189 23.43 -5.19 -50.06
C ARG A 189 24.21 -3.87 -49.92
N VAL A 190 24.68 -3.58 -48.72
CA VAL A 190 25.42 -2.34 -48.41
C VAL A 190 26.93 -2.57 -48.50
N THR A 191 27.69 -1.59 -49.03
CA THR A 191 29.16 -1.65 -48.99
C THR A 191 29.67 -1.49 -47.55
N ARG A 192 30.86 -2.02 -47.21
CA ARG A 192 31.38 -2.01 -45.82
C ARG A 192 31.38 -0.63 -45.17
N ASN A 193 31.71 0.43 -45.92
CA ASN A 193 31.80 1.78 -45.38
C ASN A 193 30.40 2.42 -45.17
N GLU A 194 29.46 2.18 -46.07
CA GLU A 194 28.06 2.61 -45.89
C GLU A 194 27.40 1.84 -44.74
N MET A 195 27.81 0.58 -44.53
CA MET A 195 27.33 -0.27 -43.45
C MET A 195 27.69 0.33 -42.09
N GLU A 196 28.91 0.84 -41.90
CA GLU A 196 29.32 1.46 -40.63
C GLU A 196 28.48 2.69 -40.28
N MET A 197 28.27 3.60 -41.24
CA MET A 197 27.46 4.82 -41.02
C MET A 197 26.00 4.48 -40.76
N LEU A 198 25.44 3.54 -41.54
CA LEU A 198 24.05 3.12 -41.42
C LEU A 198 23.83 2.34 -40.11
N THR A 199 24.75 1.47 -39.74
CA THR A 199 24.72 0.73 -38.45
C THR A 199 24.78 1.70 -37.28
N GLN A 200 25.63 2.72 -37.32
CA GLN A 200 25.69 3.72 -36.25
C GLN A 200 24.37 4.49 -36.10
N SER A 201 23.77 4.91 -37.22
CA SER A 201 22.47 5.61 -37.21
C SER A 201 21.34 4.71 -36.71
N LEU A 202 21.26 3.47 -37.19
CA LEU A 202 20.23 2.51 -36.78
C LEU A 202 20.40 2.10 -35.32
N THR A 203 21.64 1.91 -34.85
CA THR A 203 21.93 1.61 -33.44
C THR A 203 21.46 2.74 -32.53
N HIS A 204 21.68 4.00 -32.92
CA HIS A 204 21.20 5.14 -32.13
C HIS A 204 19.66 5.17 -32.06
N SER A 205 18.98 5.01 -33.20
CA SER A 205 17.52 4.95 -33.26
C SER A 205 16.93 3.79 -32.46
N TYR A 206 17.51 2.59 -32.58
CA TYR A 206 17.06 1.40 -31.83
C TYR A 206 17.33 1.56 -30.33
N SER A 207 18.44 2.20 -29.93
CA SER A 207 18.72 2.49 -28.53
C SER A 207 17.68 3.44 -27.91
N MET A 208 17.28 4.49 -28.63
CA MET A 208 16.21 5.40 -28.19
C MET A 208 14.87 4.68 -28.06
N TYR A 209 14.54 3.84 -29.04
CA TYR A 209 13.33 3.01 -29.00
C TYR A 209 13.32 2.05 -27.80
N ALA A 210 14.45 1.37 -27.54
CA ALA A 210 14.61 0.49 -26.39
C ALA A 210 14.45 1.23 -25.05
N VAL A 211 14.94 2.47 -24.94
CA VAL A 211 14.73 3.32 -23.74
C VAL A 211 13.24 3.62 -23.53
N VAL A 212 12.51 3.96 -24.60
CA VAL A 212 11.07 4.23 -24.50
C VAL A 212 10.30 2.97 -24.07
N ILE A 213 10.59 1.81 -24.67
CA ILE A 213 10.01 0.53 -24.25
C ILE A 213 10.30 0.26 -22.78
N LEU A 214 11.55 0.39 -22.36
CA LEU A 214 11.96 0.14 -20.98
C LEU A 214 11.24 1.09 -20.01
N ALA A 215 11.09 2.37 -20.36
CA ALA A 215 10.34 3.34 -19.57
C ALA A 215 8.86 2.94 -19.42
N VAL A 216 8.23 2.49 -20.51
CA VAL A 216 6.84 1.98 -20.49
C VAL A 216 6.73 0.70 -19.65
N MET A 217 7.69 -0.21 -19.74
CA MET A 217 7.72 -1.43 -18.93
C MET A 217 7.91 -1.16 -17.43
N LEU A 218 8.59 -0.07 -17.07
CA LEU A 218 8.76 0.36 -15.68
C LEU A 218 7.56 1.11 -15.11
N LEU A 219 6.68 1.65 -15.96
CA LEU A 219 5.55 2.47 -15.56
C LEU A 219 4.66 1.79 -14.49
N PRO A 220 4.29 0.49 -14.59
CA PRO A 220 3.58 -0.22 -13.54
C PRO A 220 4.29 -0.25 -12.18
N VAL A 221 5.62 -0.35 -12.18
CA VAL A 221 6.44 -0.37 -10.96
C VAL A 221 6.42 0.99 -10.30
N ILE A 222 6.64 2.04 -11.09
CA ILE A 222 6.77 3.41 -10.63
C ILE A 222 5.44 3.96 -10.12
N ILE A 223 4.36 3.80 -10.91
CA ILE A 223 3.01 4.19 -10.50
C ILE A 223 2.54 3.37 -9.29
N GLY A 224 2.82 2.06 -9.30
CA GLY A 224 2.49 1.17 -8.20
C GLY A 224 3.17 1.56 -6.89
N LEU A 225 4.45 1.96 -6.94
CA LEU A 225 5.22 2.39 -5.80
C LEU A 225 4.67 3.69 -5.19
N ALA A 226 4.60 4.76 -5.99
CA ALA A 226 4.18 6.08 -5.52
C ALA A 226 2.72 6.07 -5.02
N GLY A 227 1.81 5.48 -5.80
CA GLY A 227 0.41 5.34 -5.42
C GLY A 227 0.22 4.44 -4.20
N GLY A 228 0.98 3.35 -4.12
CA GLY A 228 0.91 2.40 -3.01
C GLY A 228 1.35 3.00 -1.68
N VAL A 229 2.43 3.80 -1.68
CA VAL A 229 2.90 4.52 -0.49
C VAL A 229 1.83 5.49 0.01
N LEU A 230 1.27 6.33 -0.86
CA LEU A 230 0.21 7.29 -0.51
C LEU A 230 -1.02 6.60 0.08
N ARG A 231 -1.46 5.52 -0.57
CA ARG A 231 -2.61 4.76 -0.13
C ARG A 231 -2.37 4.05 1.20
N GLY A 232 -1.19 3.46 1.39
CA GLY A 232 -0.78 2.83 2.65
C GLY A 232 -0.76 3.81 3.82
N ALA A 233 -0.14 4.98 3.62
CA ALA A 233 -0.07 6.05 4.63
C ALA A 233 -1.47 6.57 4.98
N ARG A 234 -2.30 6.84 3.97
CA ARG A 234 -3.69 7.28 4.16
C ARG A 234 -4.53 6.25 4.91
N ARG A 235 -4.34 4.95 4.63
CA ARG A 235 -5.07 3.89 5.33
C ARG A 235 -4.72 3.85 6.81
N ILE A 236 -3.43 3.97 7.16
CA ILE A 236 -3.00 4.05 8.56
C ILE A 236 -3.49 5.33 9.21
N LYS A 237 -3.50 6.48 8.52
CA LYS A 237 -4.09 7.72 9.06
C LYS A 237 -5.59 7.55 9.36
N GLY A 238 -6.32 6.79 8.54
CA GLY A 238 -7.72 6.48 8.81
C GLY A 238 -7.94 5.57 10.01
N LEU A 239 -7.03 4.62 10.27
CA LEU A 239 -7.10 3.72 11.43
C LEU A 239 -6.61 4.38 12.73
N TYR A 240 -5.59 5.23 12.64
CA TYR A 240 -4.97 5.93 13.76
C TYR A 240 -4.95 7.44 13.48
N PRO A 241 -6.10 8.12 13.55
CA PRO A 241 -6.21 9.54 13.23
C PRO A 241 -5.46 10.44 14.21
N ALA A 242 -5.14 9.95 15.40
CA ALA A 242 -4.26 10.60 16.36
C ALA A 242 -2.77 10.47 16.02
N ALA A 243 -2.37 9.64 15.05
CA ALA A 243 -0.98 9.57 14.62
C ALA A 243 -0.66 10.68 13.61
N VAL A 244 0.45 11.38 13.82
CA VAL A 244 0.88 12.51 12.99
C VAL A 244 1.79 12.06 11.84
N ALA A 245 2.66 11.07 12.08
CA ALA A 245 3.64 10.60 11.09
C ALA A 245 3.02 10.18 9.74
N PRO A 246 1.95 9.34 9.67
CA PRO A 246 1.36 8.95 8.39
C PRO A 246 0.80 10.14 7.60
N GLY A 247 0.30 11.17 8.30
CA GLY A 247 -0.20 12.40 7.69
C GLY A 247 0.89 13.19 6.97
N TRP A 248 2.06 13.33 7.60
CA TRP A 248 3.23 13.94 6.97
C TRP A 248 3.73 13.16 5.77
N PHE A 249 3.78 11.83 5.84
CA PHE A 249 4.14 11.00 4.69
C PHE A 249 3.21 11.22 3.50
N VAL A 250 1.90 11.33 3.71
CA VAL A 250 0.95 11.66 2.64
C VAL A 250 1.29 13.01 1.98
N ILE A 251 1.59 14.03 2.78
CA ILE A 251 1.88 15.39 2.30
C ILE A 251 3.20 15.44 1.53
N VAL A 252 4.23 14.76 2.03
CA VAL A 252 5.55 14.76 1.40
C VAL A 252 5.54 13.94 0.11
N VAL A 253 4.93 12.75 0.12
CA VAL A 253 4.97 11.84 -1.04
C VAL A 253 4.06 12.31 -2.18
N ALA A 254 2.99 13.05 -1.89
CA ALA A 254 2.04 13.54 -2.91
C ALA A 254 2.71 14.30 -4.07
N PRO A 255 3.49 15.38 -3.83
CA PRO A 255 4.17 16.09 -4.92
C PRO A 255 5.21 15.23 -5.64
N PHE A 256 5.92 14.32 -4.94
CA PHE A 256 6.84 13.39 -5.60
C PHE A 256 6.10 12.46 -6.57
N ALA A 257 4.94 11.93 -6.17
CA ALA A 257 4.13 11.09 -7.05
C ALA A 257 3.70 11.84 -8.31
N SER A 258 3.31 13.11 -8.17
CA SER A 258 2.96 13.99 -9.30
C SER A 258 4.15 14.26 -10.22
N ILE A 259 5.31 14.64 -9.66
CA ILE A 259 6.53 14.92 -10.44
C ILE A 259 7.00 13.67 -11.18
N VAL A 260 6.98 12.51 -10.53
CA VAL A 260 7.37 11.24 -11.14
C VAL A 260 6.44 10.89 -12.30
N MET A 261 5.12 11.05 -12.15
CA MET A 261 4.18 10.85 -13.26
C MET A 261 4.43 11.81 -14.42
N LEU A 262 4.65 13.10 -14.14
CA LEU A 262 4.96 14.10 -15.17
C LEU A 262 6.30 13.82 -15.85
N THR A 263 7.30 13.33 -15.12
CA THR A 263 8.62 12.99 -15.67
C THR A 263 8.52 11.79 -16.61
N MET A 264 7.80 10.73 -16.20
CA MET A 264 7.55 9.57 -17.07
C MET A 264 6.83 10.00 -18.34
N PHE A 265 5.85 10.88 -18.22
CA PHE A 265 5.18 11.43 -19.38
C PHE A 265 6.08 12.31 -20.25
N ALA A 266 6.95 13.14 -19.67
CA ALA A 266 7.88 13.96 -20.44
C ALA A 266 8.83 13.12 -21.31
N VAL A 267 9.14 11.90 -20.89
CA VAL A 267 9.92 10.93 -21.68
C VAL A 267 9.10 10.36 -22.84
N ILE A 268 7.81 10.07 -22.62
CA ILE A 268 6.93 9.44 -23.61
C ILE A 268 6.32 10.47 -24.59
N SER A 269 6.07 11.70 -24.12
CA SER A 269 5.34 12.75 -24.84
C SER A 269 5.91 13.10 -26.20
N PRO A 270 7.25 13.20 -26.40
CA PRO A 270 7.81 13.52 -27.72
C PRO A 270 7.46 12.49 -28.79
N ALA A 271 7.23 11.23 -28.41
CA ALA A 271 6.84 10.17 -29.33
C ALA A 271 5.34 10.16 -29.66
N LEU A 272 4.51 10.83 -28.86
CA LEU A 272 3.05 10.69 -28.88
C LEU A 272 2.32 11.94 -29.37
N GLY A 273 2.90 13.13 -29.20
CA GLY A 273 2.54 14.33 -29.96
C GLY A 273 1.11 14.87 -29.83
N ASP A 274 0.35 14.55 -28.76
CA ASP A 274 -1.08 14.85 -28.67
C ASP A 274 -1.48 15.63 -27.40
N GLY A 275 -2.33 16.65 -27.57
CA GLY A 275 -2.84 17.49 -26.49
C GLY A 275 -3.83 16.79 -25.54
N LEU A 276 -4.61 15.81 -26.01
CA LEU A 276 -5.54 15.03 -25.20
C LEU A 276 -4.79 14.20 -24.15
N LEU A 277 -3.69 13.56 -24.56
CA LEU A 277 -2.83 12.82 -23.65
C LEU A 277 -2.21 13.76 -22.60
N LEU A 278 -1.72 14.92 -23.01
CA LEU A 278 -1.17 15.94 -22.11
C LEU A 278 -2.19 16.35 -21.03
N VAL A 279 -3.43 16.64 -21.44
CA VAL A 279 -4.51 16.99 -20.49
C VAL A 279 -4.83 15.81 -19.57
N GLY A 280 -4.95 14.60 -20.11
CA GLY A 280 -5.23 13.40 -19.33
C GLY A 280 -4.17 13.13 -18.26
N VAL A 281 -2.89 13.22 -18.63
CA VAL A 281 -1.78 13.06 -17.70
C VAL A 281 -1.72 14.19 -16.69
N PHE A 282 -1.95 15.45 -17.08
CA PHE A 282 -1.93 16.58 -16.15
C PHE A 282 -3.02 16.45 -15.09
N VAL A 283 -4.22 16.04 -15.48
CA VAL A 283 -5.33 15.77 -14.56
C VAL A 283 -4.98 14.59 -13.63
N LEU A 284 -4.42 13.51 -14.18
CA LEU A 284 -3.99 12.34 -13.40
C LEU A 284 -2.88 12.72 -12.38
N ALA A 285 -1.88 13.48 -12.82
CA ALA A 285 -0.78 13.97 -11.99
C ALA A 285 -1.24 14.97 -10.91
N SER A 286 -2.37 15.64 -11.12
CA SER A 286 -2.98 16.53 -10.13
C SER A 286 -3.71 15.78 -9.01
N ALA A 287 -4.08 14.51 -9.21
CA ALA A 287 -4.85 13.76 -8.22
C ALA A 287 -4.14 13.59 -6.87
N PRO A 288 -2.83 13.25 -6.77
CA PRO A 288 -2.12 13.23 -5.50
C PRO A 288 -2.07 14.60 -4.80
N LEU A 289 -2.03 15.70 -5.56
CA LEU A 289 -1.93 17.07 -5.02
C LEU A 289 -3.18 17.49 -4.23
N VAL A 290 -4.31 16.81 -4.42
CA VAL A 290 -5.50 16.97 -3.56
C VAL A 290 -5.13 16.78 -2.08
N HIS A 291 -4.25 15.83 -1.77
CA HIS A 291 -3.82 15.60 -0.39
C HIS A 291 -3.01 16.78 0.18
N LEU A 292 -2.22 17.45 -0.66
CA LEU A 292 -1.47 18.65 -0.29
C LEU A 292 -2.41 19.85 -0.07
N TYR A 293 -3.43 20.02 -0.93
CA TYR A 293 -4.45 21.05 -0.76
C TYR A 293 -5.16 20.92 0.60
N TYR A 294 -5.39 19.68 1.03
CA TYR A 294 -6.03 19.36 2.29
C TYR A 294 -5.04 19.06 3.45
N ARG A 295 -3.78 19.52 3.37
CA ARG A 295 -2.72 19.19 4.34
C ARG A 295 -3.08 19.33 5.82
N ARG A 296 -3.90 20.33 6.18
CA ARG A 296 -4.30 20.60 7.57
C ARG A 296 -5.05 19.43 8.21
N GLY A 297 -5.91 18.74 7.46
CA GLY A 297 -6.66 17.61 8.01
C GLY A 297 -5.81 16.33 8.15
N TYR A 298 -4.72 16.20 7.39
CA TYR A 298 -3.79 15.07 7.52
C TYR A 298 -2.80 15.24 8.67
N THR A 299 -2.37 16.47 8.96
CA THR A 299 -1.39 16.78 10.02
C THR A 299 -2.01 16.98 11.39
N ARG A 300 -3.30 17.34 11.45
CA ARG A 300 -4.01 17.52 12.71
C ARG A 300 -4.22 16.18 13.44
N LEU A 301 -4.09 16.24 14.77
CA LEU A 301 -4.56 15.21 15.69
C LEU A 301 -6.09 15.26 15.71
N SER A 302 -6.74 14.20 15.24
CA SER A 302 -8.20 14.15 15.16
C SER A 302 -8.74 12.88 15.78
N THR A 303 -9.94 12.98 16.33
CA THR A 303 -10.72 11.81 16.72
C THR A 303 -11.18 11.05 15.46
N PRO A 304 -11.51 9.75 15.56
CA PRO A 304 -12.06 8.98 14.43
C PRO A 304 -13.31 9.62 13.81
N ALA A 305 -14.20 10.16 14.64
CA ALA A 305 -15.43 10.83 14.18
C ALA A 305 -15.13 12.11 13.38
N GLU A 306 -14.14 12.90 13.79
CA GLU A 306 -13.72 14.12 13.08
C GLU A 306 -12.95 13.81 11.78
N ALA A 307 -12.10 12.78 11.79
CA ALA A 307 -11.24 12.46 10.65
C ALA A 307 -12.01 11.82 9.48
N ALA A 308 -13.02 11.00 9.77
CA ALA A 308 -13.77 10.24 8.78
C ALA A 308 -14.34 11.08 7.60
N PRO A 309 -15.13 12.15 7.83
CA PRO A 309 -15.73 12.92 6.72
C PRO A 309 -14.67 13.61 5.85
N PHE A 310 -13.60 14.11 6.47
CA PHE A 310 -12.50 14.75 5.77
C PHE A 310 -11.70 13.77 4.90
N LEU A 311 -11.34 12.61 5.46
CA LEU A 311 -10.62 11.56 4.74
C LEU A 311 -11.45 11.00 3.58
N PHE A 312 -12.78 10.90 3.77
CA PHE A 312 -13.69 10.50 2.70
C PHE A 312 -13.71 11.54 1.57
N LYS A 313 -13.95 12.82 1.87
CA LYS A 313 -14.00 13.90 0.87
C LYS A 313 -12.71 13.97 0.04
N THR A 314 -11.56 13.93 0.71
CA THR A 314 -10.25 13.97 0.04
C THR A 314 -10.03 12.76 -0.86
N SER A 315 -10.42 11.56 -0.39
CA SER A 315 -10.34 10.34 -1.19
C SER A 315 -11.21 10.40 -2.43
N VAL A 316 -12.44 10.88 -2.31
CA VAL A 316 -13.39 10.94 -3.42
C VAL A 316 -12.88 11.90 -4.49
N MET A 317 -12.39 13.09 -4.12
CA MET A 317 -11.81 14.03 -5.07
C MET A 317 -10.59 13.47 -5.79
N ALA A 318 -9.67 12.82 -5.07
CA ALA A 318 -8.51 12.18 -5.67
C ALA A 318 -8.90 11.04 -6.64
N VAL A 319 -9.90 10.24 -6.28
CA VAL A 319 -10.43 9.16 -7.14
C VAL A 319 -11.11 9.73 -8.38
N ILE A 320 -11.91 10.80 -8.26
CA ILE A 320 -12.55 11.46 -9.40
C ILE A 320 -11.49 12.00 -10.36
N LEU A 321 -10.51 12.76 -9.87
CA LEU A 321 -9.44 13.28 -10.73
C LEU A 321 -8.64 12.16 -11.40
N SER A 322 -8.29 11.10 -10.65
CA SER A 322 -7.60 9.94 -11.23
C SER A 322 -8.44 9.24 -12.28
N GLY A 323 -9.75 9.10 -12.04
CA GLY A 323 -10.69 8.49 -12.97
C GLY A 323 -10.86 9.31 -14.25
N VAL A 324 -10.99 10.63 -14.15
CA VAL A 324 -11.09 11.53 -15.32
C VAL A 324 -9.78 11.49 -16.12
N GLY A 325 -8.62 11.64 -15.47
CA GLY A 325 -7.33 11.58 -16.15
C GLY A 325 -7.08 10.22 -16.82
N GLY A 326 -7.40 9.13 -16.12
CA GLY A 326 -7.31 7.77 -16.66
C GLY A 326 -8.26 7.53 -17.85
N LEU A 327 -9.49 8.04 -17.78
CA LEU A 327 -10.45 7.94 -18.89
C LEU A 327 -9.94 8.68 -20.13
N LEU A 328 -9.39 9.89 -19.98
CA LEU A 328 -8.81 10.64 -21.10
C LEU A 328 -7.63 9.90 -21.75
N ILE A 329 -6.76 9.28 -20.94
CA ILE A 329 -5.65 8.45 -21.44
C ILE A 329 -6.17 7.23 -22.21
N VAL A 330 -7.22 6.57 -21.70
CA VAL A 330 -7.84 5.44 -22.39
C VAL A 330 -8.44 5.88 -23.72
N VAL A 331 -9.23 6.96 -23.75
CA VAL A 331 -9.79 7.50 -25.00
C VAL A 331 -8.66 7.79 -26.00
N TYR A 332 -7.62 8.50 -25.56
CA TYR A 332 -6.45 8.77 -26.38
C TYR A 332 -5.80 7.50 -26.95
N ALA A 333 -5.60 6.47 -26.13
CA ALA A 333 -4.97 5.23 -26.55
C ALA A 333 -5.78 4.48 -27.63
N PHE A 334 -7.09 4.68 -27.69
CA PHE A 334 -7.96 4.11 -28.73
C PHE A 334 -8.13 5.01 -29.96
N THR A 335 -7.95 6.32 -29.86
CA THR A 335 -8.27 7.26 -30.94
C THR A 335 -7.06 7.84 -31.67
N ALA A 336 -5.88 7.81 -31.05
CA ALA A 336 -4.71 8.48 -31.60
C ALA A 336 -3.90 7.59 -32.54
N GLU A 337 -3.37 8.22 -33.60
CA GLU A 337 -2.56 7.59 -34.64
C GLU A 337 -1.24 8.36 -34.83
N PRO A 338 -0.35 8.41 -33.82
CA PRO A 338 0.93 9.08 -33.96
C PRO A 338 1.73 8.41 -35.08
N TYR A 339 2.13 9.23 -36.06
CA TYR A 339 2.84 8.79 -37.28
C TYR A 339 2.06 7.80 -38.14
N GLY A 340 0.72 7.87 -38.12
CA GLY A 340 -0.14 6.99 -38.93
C GLY A 340 -0.23 5.56 -38.41
N ARG A 341 0.27 5.28 -37.19
CA ARG A 341 0.14 4.00 -36.50
C ARG A 341 -0.77 4.15 -35.30
N SER A 342 -1.79 3.30 -35.18
CA SER A 342 -2.70 3.31 -34.03
C SER A 342 -1.93 2.98 -32.75
N ILE A 343 -2.24 3.63 -31.63
CA ILE A 343 -1.55 3.31 -30.37
C ILE A 343 -1.92 1.91 -29.89
N LEU A 344 -3.22 1.60 -29.89
CA LEU A 344 -3.75 0.28 -29.57
C LEU A 344 -4.39 -0.36 -30.80
N GLY A 345 -4.04 -1.62 -31.06
CA GLY A 345 -4.60 -2.37 -32.20
C GLY A 345 -4.59 -3.89 -32.01
N GLY A 346 -5.45 -4.55 -32.79
CA GLY A 346 -5.62 -6.02 -32.81
C GLY A 346 -5.06 -6.70 -34.07
N GLY A 347 -4.51 -5.94 -35.02
CA GLY A 347 -4.00 -6.43 -36.32
C GLY A 347 -2.52 -6.81 -36.31
N ASP A 348 -1.89 -6.81 -37.48
CA ASP A 348 -0.45 -7.09 -37.63
C ASP A 348 0.43 -6.14 -36.80
N ASP A 349 1.60 -6.63 -36.39
CA ASP A 349 2.49 -5.93 -35.45
C ASP A 349 3.14 -4.66 -36.07
N SER A 350 3.01 -4.44 -37.38
CA SER A 350 3.56 -3.28 -38.09
C SER A 350 2.81 -1.97 -37.86
N ASP A 351 1.49 -2.03 -37.60
CA ASP A 351 0.61 -0.86 -37.70
C ASP A 351 0.23 -0.26 -36.34
N LYS A 352 0.75 -0.84 -35.25
CA LYS A 352 0.40 -0.48 -33.88
C LYS A 352 1.61 -0.30 -32.99
N TRP A 353 1.48 0.58 -31.99
CA TRP A 353 2.51 0.75 -30.96
C TRP A 353 2.41 -0.31 -29.87
N PHE A 354 1.19 -0.63 -29.45
CA PHE A 354 0.92 -1.62 -28.43
C PHE A 354 -0.22 -2.55 -28.86
N SER A 355 -0.04 -3.84 -28.59
CA SER A 355 -1.17 -4.78 -28.68
C SER A 355 -2.14 -4.56 -27.52
N TYR A 356 -3.43 -4.89 -27.73
CA TYR A 356 -4.41 -4.91 -26.63
C TYR A 356 -3.97 -5.80 -25.45
N MET A 357 -3.22 -6.87 -25.74
CA MET A 357 -2.69 -7.78 -24.73
C MET A 357 -1.61 -7.11 -23.86
N GLN A 358 -0.67 -6.38 -24.47
CA GLN A 358 0.35 -5.61 -23.75
C GLN A 358 -0.29 -4.49 -22.91
N ALA A 359 -1.28 -3.78 -23.45
CA ALA A 359 -1.99 -2.76 -22.69
C ALA A 359 -2.74 -3.35 -21.47
N ALA A 360 -3.39 -4.50 -21.65
CA ALA A 360 -4.00 -5.23 -20.55
C ALA A 360 -2.96 -5.70 -19.53
N GLU A 361 -1.82 -6.23 -19.97
CA GLU A 361 -0.71 -6.62 -19.10
C GLU A 361 -0.23 -5.43 -18.25
N ILE A 362 0.04 -4.28 -18.86
CA ILE A 362 0.47 -3.05 -18.18
C ILE A 362 -0.58 -2.63 -17.14
N ALA A 363 -1.86 -2.60 -17.51
CA ALA A 363 -2.95 -2.18 -16.63
C ALA A 363 -3.12 -3.12 -15.43
N VAL A 364 -3.15 -4.43 -15.67
CA VAL A 364 -3.31 -5.45 -14.62
C VAL A 364 -2.07 -5.50 -13.72
N SER A 365 -0.87 -5.38 -14.30
CA SER A 365 0.40 -5.26 -13.58
C SER A 365 0.43 -4.05 -12.66
N ALA A 366 0.05 -2.87 -13.18
CA ALA A 366 -0.01 -1.63 -12.40
C ALA A 366 -1.01 -1.73 -11.25
N PHE A 367 -2.20 -2.29 -11.51
CA PHE A 367 -3.21 -2.56 -10.49
C PHE A 367 -2.69 -3.48 -9.38
N ALA A 368 -2.10 -4.62 -9.74
CA ALA A 368 -1.59 -5.58 -8.77
C ALA A 368 -0.46 -4.98 -7.92
N ARG A 369 0.52 -4.32 -8.55
CA ARG A 369 1.65 -3.68 -7.86
C ARG A 369 1.21 -2.55 -6.96
N TYR A 370 0.27 -1.70 -7.41
CA TYR A 370 -0.30 -0.62 -6.60
C TYR A 370 -0.92 -1.15 -5.31
N HIS A 371 -1.74 -2.21 -5.39
CA HIS A 371 -2.41 -2.74 -4.22
C HIS A 371 -1.49 -3.56 -3.29
N VAL A 372 -0.56 -4.37 -3.82
CA VAL A 372 0.41 -5.07 -2.97
C VAL A 372 1.30 -4.06 -2.24
N THR A 373 1.83 -3.06 -2.96
CA THR A 373 2.60 -1.97 -2.36
C THR A 373 1.78 -1.29 -1.27
N SER A 374 0.51 -0.96 -1.54
CA SER A 374 -0.37 -0.37 -0.52
C SER A 374 -0.45 -1.19 0.76
N VAL A 375 -0.58 -2.52 0.65
CA VAL A 375 -0.63 -3.42 1.81
C VAL A 375 0.71 -3.44 2.54
N VAL A 376 1.83 -3.58 1.83
CA VAL A 376 3.17 -3.63 2.43
C VAL A 376 3.48 -2.33 3.18
N LEU A 377 3.27 -1.18 2.52
CA LEU A 377 3.55 0.13 3.09
C LEU A 377 2.62 0.47 4.25
N CYS A 378 1.37 -0.01 4.23
CA CYS A 378 0.45 0.11 5.37
C CYS A 378 1.04 -0.53 6.64
N PHE A 379 1.63 -1.73 6.56
CA PHE A 379 2.27 -2.38 7.71
C PHE A 379 3.57 -1.71 8.14
N PHE A 380 4.33 -1.18 7.19
CA PHE A 380 5.48 -0.34 7.51
C PHE A 380 5.06 0.87 8.35
N PHE A 381 4.05 1.63 7.90
CA PHE A 381 3.54 2.77 8.64
C PHE A 381 2.89 2.40 9.98
N ALA A 382 2.18 1.26 10.08
CA ALA A 382 1.68 0.77 11.36
C ALA A 382 2.83 0.52 12.37
N THR A 383 3.96 0.01 11.88
CA THR A 383 5.16 -0.21 12.70
C THR A 383 5.77 1.12 13.15
N VAL A 384 5.82 2.12 12.27
CA VAL A 384 6.28 3.48 12.60
C VAL A 384 5.41 4.10 13.68
N VAL A 385 4.08 4.05 13.53
CA VAL A 385 3.12 4.58 14.52
C VAL A 385 3.25 3.86 15.87
N PHE A 386 3.40 2.54 15.86
CA PHE A 386 3.59 1.79 17.10
C PHE A 386 4.91 2.15 17.80
N ARG A 387 5.98 2.35 17.03
CA ARG A 387 7.28 2.77 17.56
C ARG A 387 7.21 4.19 18.13
N GLU A 388 6.58 5.13 17.43
CA GLU A 388 6.34 6.50 17.88
C GLU A 388 5.59 6.50 19.23
N TRP A 389 4.49 5.73 19.33
CA TRP A 389 3.73 5.60 20.57
C TRP A 389 4.57 4.98 21.71
N ARG A 390 5.35 3.94 21.41
CA ARG A 390 6.21 3.29 22.41
C ARG A 390 7.29 4.24 22.92
N GLU A 391 7.92 5.00 22.02
CA GLU A 391 8.94 5.99 22.38
C GLU A 391 8.32 7.10 23.25
N ALA A 392 7.13 7.62 22.87
CA ALA A 392 6.40 8.61 23.65
C ALA A 392 5.99 8.12 25.06
N THR A 393 5.61 6.85 25.20
CA THR A 393 5.25 6.25 26.51
C THR A 393 6.46 5.91 27.36
N SER A 394 7.60 5.61 26.75
CA SER A 394 8.87 5.38 27.45
C SER A 394 9.63 6.65 27.83
N MET A 395 9.16 7.82 27.37
CA MET A 395 9.82 9.09 27.59
C MET A 395 9.84 9.43 29.09
N SER A 396 11.02 9.79 29.61
CA SER A 396 11.14 10.22 31.00
C SER A 396 10.34 11.51 31.24
N ALA A 397 9.88 11.72 32.48
CA ALA A 397 9.13 12.94 32.82
C ALA A 397 9.90 14.22 32.48
N LEU A 398 11.23 14.22 32.68
CA LEU A 398 12.11 15.33 32.33
C LEU A 398 12.18 15.55 30.81
N ALA A 399 12.32 14.49 30.02
CA ALA A 399 12.34 14.60 28.56
C ALA A 399 10.99 15.10 28.03
N LYS A 400 9.88 14.64 28.61
CA LYS A 400 8.54 15.13 28.27
C LYS A 400 8.36 16.60 28.63
N GLN A 401 8.80 17.02 29.81
CA GLN A 401 8.75 18.43 30.22
C GLN A 401 9.59 19.32 29.30
N THR A 402 10.77 18.85 28.89
CA THR A 402 11.65 19.56 27.95
C THR A 402 10.99 19.69 26.59
N HIS A 403 10.44 18.60 26.05
CA HIS A 403 9.71 18.60 24.80
C HIS A 403 8.49 19.54 24.83
N ASP A 404 7.70 19.50 25.90
CA ASP A 404 6.53 20.38 26.08
C ASP A 404 6.95 21.86 26.24
N ALA A 405 8.13 22.14 26.79
CA ALA A 405 8.68 23.49 26.87
C ALA A 405 9.14 24.00 25.49
N GLU A 406 9.83 23.16 24.71
CA GLU A 406 10.25 23.46 23.34
C GLU A 406 9.05 23.71 22.41
N MET A 407 8.03 22.85 22.50
CA MET A 407 6.80 22.98 21.70
C MET A 407 6.01 24.26 22.05
N ARG A 408 6.00 24.68 23.33
CA ARG A 408 5.44 25.99 23.73
C ARG A 408 6.21 27.16 23.15
N GLY A 409 7.53 27.04 22.97
CA GLY A 409 8.32 28.04 22.26
C GLY A 409 7.89 28.19 20.80
N LEU A 410 7.61 27.06 20.13
CA LEU A 410 7.15 27.04 18.74
C LEU A 410 5.72 27.58 18.57
N SER A 411 4.82 27.41 19.55
CA SER A 411 3.47 27.97 19.45
C SER A 411 3.46 29.50 19.43
N VAL A 412 4.42 30.16 20.09
CA VAL A 412 4.57 31.63 20.02
C VAL A 412 4.94 32.09 18.61
N PHE A 413 5.69 31.27 17.87
CA PHE A 413 6.03 31.56 16.48
C PHE A 413 4.79 31.48 15.57
N ASP A 414 3.94 30.47 15.76
CA ASP A 414 2.68 30.31 15.02
C ASP A 414 1.70 31.46 15.29
N GLU A 415 1.60 31.91 16.55
CA GLU A 415 0.80 33.07 16.94
C GLU A 415 1.28 34.36 16.25
N LYS A 416 2.61 34.59 16.22
CA LYS A 416 3.20 35.75 15.54
C LYS A 416 2.99 35.71 14.02
N LEU A 417 3.11 34.55 13.39
CA LEU A 417 2.83 34.38 11.96
C LEU A 417 1.35 34.66 11.65
N SER A 418 0.46 34.21 12.53
CA SER A 418 -0.98 34.46 12.39
C SER A 418 -1.32 35.94 12.60
N ALA A 419 -0.65 36.63 13.51
CA ALA A 419 -0.83 38.07 13.75
C ALA A 419 -0.21 38.95 12.65
N ALA A 420 0.90 38.53 12.04
CA ALA A 420 1.60 39.28 10.99
C ALA A 420 0.94 39.18 9.62
N THR A 421 -0.09 38.35 9.45
CA THR A 421 -0.94 38.37 8.25
C THR A 421 -2.00 39.44 8.50
N PRO A 422 -1.82 40.71 8.03
CA PRO A 422 -2.85 41.72 8.21
C PRO A 422 -4.13 41.15 7.64
N ALA A 423 -5.17 41.11 8.45
CA ALA A 423 -6.51 40.79 7.99
C ALA A 423 -6.85 41.84 6.92
N GLN A 424 -6.52 41.53 5.65
CA GLN A 424 -7.11 42.22 4.52
C GLN A 424 -8.60 42.06 4.75
N ALA A 425 -9.25 43.18 5.08
CA ALA A 425 -10.64 43.24 5.44
C ALA A 425 -11.45 42.57 4.34
N MET A 426 -11.79 41.29 4.53
CA MET A 426 -12.90 40.72 3.80
C MET A 426 -14.09 41.62 4.12
N PRO A 427 -14.79 42.14 3.11
CA PRO A 427 -15.95 42.98 3.33
C PRO A 427 -16.88 42.27 4.32
N PRO A 428 -17.50 43.02 5.25
CA PRO A 428 -18.26 42.46 6.35
C PRO A 428 -19.28 41.46 5.79
N HIS A 429 -19.06 40.18 6.08
CA HIS A 429 -20.11 39.20 5.84
C HIS A 429 -21.36 39.69 6.56
N PRO A 430 -22.54 39.69 5.91
CA PRO A 430 -23.78 40.11 6.53
C PRO A 430 -23.92 39.36 7.85
N ALA A 431 -24.23 40.12 8.90
CA ALA A 431 -24.25 39.63 10.27
C ALA A 431 -24.95 38.26 10.32
N PRO A 432 -24.31 37.21 10.85
CA PRO A 432 -24.98 35.93 11.01
C PRO A 432 -26.28 36.18 11.76
N GLN A 433 -27.40 35.77 11.15
CA GLN A 433 -28.71 35.83 11.80
C GLN A 433 -28.54 35.31 13.21
N GLN A 434 -28.92 36.13 14.20
CA GLN A 434 -28.87 35.76 15.61
C GLN A 434 -29.63 34.45 15.77
N TYR A 435 -28.88 33.35 15.83
CA TYR A 435 -29.41 32.11 16.35
C TYR A 435 -29.81 32.40 17.79
N SER A 436 -31.08 32.17 18.09
CA SER A 436 -31.65 32.23 19.43
C SER A 436 -30.70 31.56 20.41
N ALA A 437 -30.44 32.23 21.53
CA ALA A 437 -29.50 31.79 22.55
C ALA A 437 -29.61 30.27 22.79
N PRO A 438 -28.50 29.52 22.80
CA PRO A 438 -28.54 28.10 23.10
C PRO A 438 -29.26 27.93 24.43
N GLN A 439 -30.31 27.11 24.44
CA GLN A 439 -31.01 26.73 25.67
C GLN A 439 -29.95 26.33 26.70
N GLN A 440 -30.02 26.97 27.86
CA GLN A 440 -29.18 26.63 29.01
C GLN A 440 -29.31 25.12 29.25
N TYR A 441 -28.27 24.39 28.91
CA TYR A 441 -28.17 22.99 29.31
C TYR A 441 -28.24 22.97 30.83
N PRO A 442 -29.12 22.13 31.44
CA PRO A 442 -29.16 21.99 32.88
C PRO A 442 -27.77 21.61 33.38
N ALA A 443 -27.39 22.17 34.53
CA ALA A 443 -26.11 21.91 35.17
C ALA A 443 -25.82 20.41 35.20
N PRO A 444 -24.57 19.98 34.92
CA PRO A 444 -24.19 18.57 34.97
C PRO A 444 -24.64 17.98 36.31
N GLN A 445 -25.52 16.99 36.27
CA GLN A 445 -25.89 16.25 37.47
C GLN A 445 -24.59 15.69 38.05
N GLN A 446 -24.34 16.00 39.32
CA GLN A 446 -23.22 15.44 40.07
C GLN A 446 -23.32 13.92 39.99
N TYR A 447 -22.41 13.31 39.23
CA TYR A 447 -22.28 11.87 39.22
C TYR A 447 -21.95 11.43 40.66
N PRO A 448 -22.69 10.46 41.22
CA PRO A 448 -22.34 9.90 42.52
C PRO A 448 -20.90 9.37 42.47
N ALA A 449 -20.17 9.56 43.58
CA ALA A 449 -18.80 9.10 43.73
C ALA A 449 -18.69 7.62 43.29
N PRO A 450 -17.61 7.24 42.56
CA PRO A 450 -17.41 5.87 42.15
C PRO A 450 -17.55 4.94 43.36
N GLN A 451 -18.51 4.00 43.30
CA GLN A 451 -18.61 2.96 44.31
C GLN A 451 -17.29 2.21 44.33
N GLN A 452 -16.67 2.11 45.52
CA GLN A 452 -15.47 1.33 45.72
C GLN A 452 -15.75 -0.10 45.26
N TYR A 453 -15.07 -0.51 44.19
CA TYR A 453 -15.11 -1.90 43.77
C TYR A 453 -14.56 -2.76 44.92
N PRO A 454 -15.24 -3.86 45.29
CA PRO A 454 -14.70 -4.82 46.24
C PRO A 454 -13.34 -5.31 45.75
N ALA A 455 -12.41 -5.50 46.67
CA ALA A 455 -11.11 -6.07 46.37
C ALA A 455 -11.29 -7.39 45.59
N PRO A 456 -10.53 -7.62 44.50
CA PRO A 456 -10.64 -8.85 43.74
C PRO A 456 -10.37 -10.06 44.64
N PRO A 457 -11.11 -11.17 44.45
CA PRO A 457 -10.93 -12.38 45.24
C PRO A 457 -9.48 -12.85 45.14
N GLN A 458 -8.84 -13.07 46.29
CA GLN A 458 -7.50 -13.63 46.35
C GLN A 458 -7.55 -15.06 45.83
N TYR A 459 -6.88 -15.31 44.70
CA TYR A 459 -6.70 -16.66 44.22
C TYR A 459 -5.78 -17.43 45.18
N PRO A 460 -6.13 -18.66 45.58
CA PRO A 460 -5.28 -19.48 46.41
C PRO A 460 -3.95 -19.75 45.70
N VAL A 461 -2.86 -19.49 46.42
CA VAL A 461 -1.49 -19.78 45.98
C VAL A 461 -1.39 -21.29 45.72
N PRO A 462 -0.99 -21.73 44.51
CA PRO A 462 -0.84 -23.15 44.23
C PRO A 462 0.26 -23.75 45.12
N PRO A 463 0.05 -24.96 45.67
CA PRO A 463 1.01 -25.61 46.55
C PRO A 463 2.32 -25.87 45.81
N THR A 464 3.42 -25.39 46.39
CA THR A 464 4.79 -25.70 45.97
C THR A 464 5.06 -27.18 46.20
N GLY A 465 4.95 -27.98 45.14
CA GLY A 465 5.38 -29.37 45.14
C GLY A 465 6.92 -29.49 45.17
N PRO A 466 7.48 -30.52 45.82
CA PRO A 466 8.93 -30.72 45.91
C PRO A 466 9.55 -31.09 44.56
N ALA A 467 10.67 -30.43 44.27
CA ALA A 467 11.51 -30.67 43.12
C ALA A 467 12.20 -32.05 43.21
N SER A 468 12.01 -32.87 42.19
CA SER A 468 12.88 -34.01 41.90
C SER A 468 13.36 -33.91 40.45
N ALA A 469 14.65 -33.59 40.32
CA ALA A 469 15.41 -33.67 39.08
C ALA A 469 16.00 -35.08 38.92
N PRO A 470 16.15 -35.57 37.68
CA PRO A 470 17.27 -36.43 37.36
C PRO A 470 18.20 -35.75 36.34
N GLY A 471 19.49 -35.96 36.57
CA GLY A 471 20.60 -35.30 35.90
C GLY A 471 20.66 -35.51 34.39
N ARG A 472 21.33 -34.55 33.75
CA ARG A 472 21.81 -34.67 32.37
C ARG A 472 23.26 -34.24 32.36
N GLU A 473 24.11 -35.20 32.03
CA GLU A 473 25.56 -35.09 31.91
C GLU A 473 25.95 -34.02 30.89
N SER A 474 26.84 -33.14 31.30
CA SER A 474 27.49 -32.14 30.45
C SER A 474 28.78 -32.71 29.86
N GLY A 475 28.73 -33.09 28.59
CA GLY A 475 29.92 -33.31 27.76
C GLY A 475 30.58 -31.98 27.40
N ALA A 476 31.81 -31.79 27.86
CA ALA A 476 32.65 -30.63 27.59
C ALA A 476 33.24 -30.68 26.18
N HIS A 477 32.93 -29.69 25.34
CA HIS A 477 33.75 -29.34 24.17
C HIS A 477 34.39 -27.99 24.42
N GLY A 478 35.70 -28.01 24.69
CA GLY A 478 36.55 -26.85 24.80
C GLY A 478 36.75 -26.18 23.43
N TRP A 479 36.53 -24.87 23.39
CA TRP A 479 36.97 -24.00 22.31
C TRP A 479 38.10 -23.12 22.84
N SER A 480 39.27 -23.28 22.22
CA SER A 480 40.46 -22.46 22.47
C SER A 480 40.54 -21.38 21.38
N PRO A 481 40.81 -20.10 21.70
CA PRO A 481 41.01 -19.09 20.68
C PRO A 481 42.47 -19.11 20.17
N GLN A 482 42.63 -19.24 18.85
CA GLN A 482 43.90 -19.11 18.14
C GLN A 482 44.24 -17.61 17.91
N PRO A 483 45.48 -17.15 18.10
CA PRO A 483 45.89 -15.79 17.77
C PRO A 483 46.27 -15.66 16.29
N ASN A 484 45.72 -14.65 15.63
CA ASN A 484 45.97 -14.35 14.22
C ASN A 484 47.31 -13.61 14.05
N ARG A 485 48.28 -14.26 13.40
CA ARG A 485 49.48 -13.65 12.80
C ARG A 485 49.23 -13.45 11.32
N SER A 486 49.46 -12.25 10.81
CA SER A 486 49.95 -12.08 9.43
C SER A 486 50.60 -10.72 9.27
N ALA A 487 51.92 -10.75 9.15
CA ALA A 487 52.73 -9.75 8.48
C ALA A 487 53.31 -10.40 7.22
N GLN A 488 53.53 -9.58 6.19
CA GLN A 488 54.35 -9.79 4.99
C GLN A 488 53.81 -10.76 3.91
N GLN A 489 53.33 -10.18 2.80
CA GLN A 489 54.08 -10.09 1.54
C GLN A 489 53.70 -8.82 0.80
#